data_AF-A0A3C0KH27-F1
#
_entry.id   AF-A0A3C0KH27-F1
#
_cell.length_a   1.000
_cell.length_b   1.000
_cell.length_c   1.000
_cell.angle_alpha   90.00
_cell.angle_beta   90.00
_cell.angle_gamma   90.00
#
_symmetry.space_group_name_H-M   'P 1'
#
loop_
_entity.id
_entity.type
_entity.pdbx_description
1 polymer ?
#
loop_
_entity_poly.entity_id
_entity_poly.type
_entity_poly.pdbx_seq_one_letter_code
_entity_poly.pdbx_strand_id
1 'polypeptide(L)'
;WQPGTPIRLDLAPDTDLAAELAEAKRHSRKLLANELARWVPARLAEAWAQQNPDWQRPVADTADKALARLAERLSRWELVPTGTEGYRKAEVTLGGVDTRALSQQTLEAKAQPGLHFIGEVVDVTGWLGGYNFQWAWASAYACAQAL
;
A
#
# COMPACT_ATOMS: atom_id res chain seq x y z
N TRP A 1 -2.11 -7.18 -6.04
CA TRP A 1 -3.05 -7.65 -5.00
C TRP A 1 -3.99 -8.65 -5.63
N GLN A 2 -4.28 -9.76 -4.96
CA GLN A 2 -5.27 -10.74 -5.42
C GLN A 2 -6.54 -10.62 -4.57
N PRO A 3 -7.74 -10.67 -5.16
CA PRO A 3 -8.99 -10.68 -4.41
C PRO A 3 -8.98 -11.72 -3.29
N GLY A 4 -9.43 -11.32 -2.10
CA GLY A 4 -9.44 -12.18 -0.91
C GLY A 4 -8.10 -12.30 -0.16
N THR A 5 -7.01 -11.73 -0.68
CA THR A 5 -5.72 -11.71 0.04
C THR A 5 -5.69 -10.52 1.02
N PRO A 6 -5.29 -10.73 2.29
CA PRO A 6 -5.14 -9.64 3.23
C PRO A 6 -4.01 -8.70 2.81
N ILE A 7 -4.20 -7.41 3.06
CA ILE A 7 -3.14 -6.42 3.10
C ILE A 7 -2.75 -6.18 4.56
N ARG A 8 -1.47 -5.97 4.81
CA ARG A 8 -0.95 -5.65 6.13
C ARG A 8 -0.46 -4.22 6.16
N LEU A 9 -0.92 -3.47 7.15
CA LEU A 9 -0.52 -2.11 7.43
C LEU A 9 0.29 -2.09 8.73
N ASP A 10 1.44 -1.42 8.67
CA ASP A 10 2.14 -0.97 9.86
C ASP A 10 1.84 0.52 10.04
N LEU A 11 1.16 0.87 11.14
CA LEU A 11 0.74 2.24 11.39
C LEU A 11 1.85 3.13 11.96
N ALA A 12 2.99 2.55 12.36
CA ALA A 12 4.15 3.28 12.83
C ALA A 12 5.45 2.55 12.40
N PRO A 13 5.73 2.48 11.09
CA PRO A 13 6.75 1.58 10.53
C PRO A 13 8.18 1.87 11.00
N ASP A 14 8.45 3.11 11.41
CA ASP A 14 9.76 3.56 11.87
C ASP A 14 9.90 3.48 13.41
N THR A 15 8.94 2.86 14.11
CA THR A 15 8.86 2.89 15.58
C THR A 15 8.59 1.51 16.17
N ASP A 16 9.39 1.10 17.14
CA ASP A 16 9.05 -0.04 18.01
C ASP A 16 7.98 0.38 19.03
N LEU A 17 6.71 0.26 18.63
CA LEU A 17 5.57 0.63 19.49
C LEU A 17 5.54 -0.15 20.81
N ALA A 18 6.07 -1.37 20.87
CA ALA A 18 6.06 -2.14 22.11
C ALA A 18 7.03 -1.54 23.12
N ALA A 19 8.24 -1.19 22.68
CA ALA A 19 9.24 -0.51 23.51
C ALA A 19 8.76 0.87 23.94
N GLU A 20 8.21 1.66 23.01
CA GLU A 20 7.72 3.01 23.28
C GLU A 20 6.55 3.02 24.27
N LEU A 21 5.58 2.12 24.13
CA LEU A 21 4.47 2.03 25.08
C LEU A 21 4.92 1.55 26.46
N ALA A 22 5.92 0.65 26.52
CA ALA A 22 6.51 0.22 27.77
C ALA A 22 7.29 1.35 28.48
N GLU A 23 7.96 2.23 27.73
CA GLU A 23 8.54 3.46 28.26
C GLU A 23 7.44 4.41 28.73
N ALA A 24 6.47 4.74 27.87
CA ALA A 24 5.37 5.65 28.20
C ALA A 24 4.64 5.26 29.48
N LYS A 25 4.47 3.96 29.75
CA LYS A 25 3.87 3.46 31.00
C LYS A 25 4.63 3.90 32.25
N ARG A 26 5.97 4.01 32.20
CA ARG A 26 6.80 4.38 33.36
C ARG A 26 6.60 5.84 33.76
N HIS A 27 6.51 6.74 32.79
CA HIS A 27 6.62 8.18 33.05
C HIS A 27 5.36 8.98 32.68
N SER A 28 4.47 8.47 31.83
CA SER A 28 3.24 9.18 31.44
C SER A 28 2.05 8.82 32.33
N ARG A 29 1.15 9.79 32.50
CA ARG A 29 -0.16 9.64 33.14
C ARG A 29 -1.30 10.01 32.18
N LYS A 30 -0.99 10.24 30.90
CA LYS A 30 -1.98 10.56 29.88
C LYS A 30 -2.79 9.31 29.53
N LEU A 31 -4.00 9.53 29.00
CA LEU A 31 -4.77 8.48 28.34
C LEU A 31 -3.94 7.80 27.25
N LEU A 32 -4.07 6.48 27.13
CA LEU A 32 -3.34 5.70 26.13
C LEU A 32 -3.56 6.23 24.70
N ALA A 33 -4.78 6.67 24.36
CA ALA A 33 -5.06 7.31 23.07
C ALA A 33 -4.20 8.56 22.81
N ASN A 34 -3.93 9.36 23.84
CA ASN A 34 -3.08 10.56 23.71
C ASN A 34 -1.60 10.21 23.56
N GLU A 35 -1.17 9.06 24.08
CA GLU A 35 0.17 8.53 23.82
C GLU A 35 0.29 8.01 22.38
N LEU A 36 -0.70 7.26 21.90
CA LEU A 36 -0.75 6.79 20.51
C LEU A 36 -0.76 7.94 19.49
N ALA A 37 -1.39 9.07 19.84
CA ALA A 37 -1.49 10.24 18.98
C ALA A 37 -0.13 10.89 18.62
N ARG A 38 0.97 10.41 19.21
CA ARG A 38 2.35 10.77 18.82
C ARG A 38 2.77 10.14 17.50
N TRP A 39 2.21 8.98 17.15
CA TRP A 39 2.60 8.20 15.96
C TRP A 39 1.49 8.13 14.91
N VAL A 40 0.24 8.21 15.33
CA VAL A 40 -0.93 8.16 14.43
C VAL A 40 -1.84 9.37 14.64
N PRO A 41 -2.68 9.74 13.65
CA PRO A 41 -3.65 10.82 13.81
C PRO A 41 -4.56 10.60 15.04
N ALA A 42 -4.87 11.67 15.79
CA ALA A 42 -5.63 11.58 17.05
C ALA A 42 -6.97 10.82 16.92
N ARG A 43 -7.71 11.06 15.83
CA ARG A 43 -8.97 10.33 15.56
C ARG A 43 -8.77 8.83 15.38
N LEU A 44 -7.65 8.42 14.79
CA LEU A 44 -7.30 7.01 14.62
C LEU A 44 -6.91 6.41 15.98
N ALA A 45 -6.10 7.11 16.76
CA ALA A 45 -5.74 6.69 18.12
C ALA A 45 -6.97 6.45 19.01
N GLU A 46 -7.92 7.41 19.00
CA GLU A 46 -9.20 7.29 19.72
C GLU A 46 -10.01 6.09 19.24
N ALA A 47 -10.18 5.93 17.93
CA ALA A 47 -10.92 4.80 17.35
C ALA A 47 -10.30 3.46 17.72
N TRP A 48 -8.96 3.37 17.78
CA TRP A 48 -8.26 2.16 18.22
C TRP A 48 -8.47 1.88 19.71
N ALA A 49 -8.31 2.90 20.57
CA ALA A 49 -8.53 2.75 22.00
C ALA A 49 -9.96 2.31 22.32
N GLN A 50 -10.95 2.77 21.56
CA GLN A 50 -12.36 2.40 21.74
C GLN A 50 -12.66 0.92 21.46
N GLN A 51 -11.82 0.21 20.69
CA GLN A 51 -12.04 -1.21 20.39
C GLN A 51 -11.88 -2.14 21.60
N ASN A 52 -11.26 -1.68 22.68
CA ASN A 52 -11.08 -2.48 23.89
C ASN A 52 -11.11 -1.62 25.16
N PRO A 53 -11.94 -1.95 26.16
CA PRO A 53 -11.97 -1.25 27.46
C PRO A 53 -10.62 -1.22 28.20
N ASP A 54 -9.71 -2.16 27.92
CA ASP A 54 -8.35 -2.18 28.48
C ASP A 54 -7.49 -0.99 28.02
N TRP A 55 -7.87 -0.36 26.91
CA TRP A 55 -7.13 0.72 26.27
C TRP A 55 -7.73 2.10 26.54
N GLN A 56 -8.90 2.18 27.17
CA GLN A 56 -9.60 3.42 27.49
C GLN A 56 -9.23 3.96 28.88
N ARG A 57 -7.94 4.00 29.18
CA ARG A 57 -7.41 4.41 30.49
C ARG A 57 -6.03 5.07 30.34
N PRO A 58 -5.51 5.71 31.40
CA PRO A 58 -4.14 6.18 31.40
C PRO A 58 -3.16 5.04 31.09
N VAL A 59 -2.10 5.34 30.32
CA VAL A 59 -1.10 4.32 29.93
C VAL A 59 -0.45 3.64 31.14
N ALA A 60 -0.27 4.39 32.23
CA ALA A 60 0.25 3.90 33.50
C ALA A 60 -0.61 2.78 34.10
N ASP A 61 -1.92 2.83 33.87
CA ASP A 61 -2.92 1.91 34.44
C ASP A 61 -3.26 0.74 33.48
N THR A 62 -2.63 0.70 32.31
CA THR A 62 -2.81 -0.37 31.33
C THR A 62 -1.86 -1.54 31.62
N ALA A 63 -2.39 -2.77 31.66
CA ALA A 63 -1.59 -3.97 31.84
C ALA A 63 -0.57 -4.17 30.69
N ASP A 64 0.63 -4.69 30.99
CA ASP A 64 1.69 -4.84 29.98
C ASP A 64 1.25 -5.73 28.81
N LYS A 65 0.51 -6.80 29.10
CA LYS A 65 -0.08 -7.68 28.09
C LYS A 65 -1.04 -6.93 27.16
N ALA A 66 -1.80 -5.97 27.70
CA ALA A 66 -2.73 -5.17 26.91
C ALA A 66 -1.99 -4.15 26.02
N LEU A 67 -0.87 -3.59 26.49
CA LEU A 67 0.01 -2.72 25.68
C LEU A 67 0.72 -3.50 24.58
N ALA A 68 1.28 -4.67 24.88
CA ALA A 68 1.93 -5.53 23.90
C ALA A 68 0.96 -5.97 22.78
N ARG A 69 -0.26 -6.36 23.14
CA ARG A 69 -1.33 -6.69 22.18
C ARG A 69 -1.72 -5.49 21.31
N LEU A 70 -1.75 -4.29 21.88
CA LEU A 70 -2.05 -3.08 21.13
C LEU A 70 -0.93 -2.76 20.13
N ALA A 71 0.33 -2.81 20.56
CA ALA A 71 1.49 -2.59 19.72
C ALA A 71 1.54 -3.58 18.54
N GLU A 72 1.29 -4.87 18.81
CA GLU A 72 1.19 -5.90 17.78
C GLU A 72 0.09 -5.56 16.76
N ARG A 73 -1.11 -5.24 17.22
CA ARG A 73 -2.24 -4.97 16.32
C ARG A 73 -2.04 -3.70 15.47
N LEU A 74 -1.33 -2.70 15.99
CA LEU A 74 -1.00 -1.47 15.25
C LEU A 74 0.12 -1.67 14.21
N SER A 75 1.11 -2.52 14.52
CA SER A 75 2.24 -2.83 13.62
C SER A 75 1.94 -3.94 12.61
N ARG A 76 0.85 -4.70 12.84
CA ARG A 76 0.43 -5.83 12.00
C ARG A 76 -1.06 -5.79 11.70
N TRP A 77 -1.57 -4.62 11.35
CA TRP A 77 -2.99 -4.48 11.07
C TRP A 77 -3.35 -5.14 9.73
N GLU A 78 -4.03 -6.27 9.80
CA GLU A 78 -4.52 -6.98 8.62
C GLU A 78 -5.93 -6.52 8.22
N LEU A 79 -6.10 -6.28 6.93
CA LEU A 79 -7.35 -5.89 6.30
C LEU A 79 -7.58 -6.76 5.07
N VAL A 80 -8.81 -7.23 4.88
CA VAL A 80 -9.21 -7.94 3.65
C VAL A 80 -10.08 -7.00 2.83
N PRO A 81 -9.56 -6.39 1.75
CA PRO A 81 -10.38 -5.57 0.87
C PRO A 81 -11.47 -6.42 0.21
N THR A 82 -12.70 -5.91 0.17
CA THR A 82 -13.84 -6.61 -0.45
C THR A 82 -13.84 -6.52 -1.97
N GLY A 83 -13.01 -5.66 -2.56
CA GLY A 83 -12.89 -5.46 -3.99
C GLY A 83 -12.05 -4.21 -4.32
N THR A 84 -12.00 -3.86 -5.60
CA THR A 84 -11.41 -2.60 -6.10
C THR A 84 -12.52 -1.64 -6.54
N GLU A 85 -12.25 -0.33 -6.58
CA GLU A 85 -13.23 0.65 -7.07
C GLU A 85 -13.52 0.55 -8.59
N GLY A 86 -12.74 -0.26 -9.33
CA GLY A 86 -12.94 -0.56 -10.74
C GLY A 86 -12.37 0.51 -11.69
N TYR A 87 -12.52 0.28 -13.00
CA TYR A 87 -11.86 1.07 -14.05
C TYR A 87 -12.21 2.56 -14.06
N ARG A 88 -13.39 2.96 -13.53
CA ARG A 88 -13.77 4.38 -13.45
C ARG A 88 -12.85 5.20 -12.53
N LYS A 89 -12.11 4.54 -11.64
CA LYS A 89 -11.16 5.18 -10.71
C LYS A 89 -9.74 4.61 -10.82
N ALA A 90 -9.52 3.61 -11.65
CA ALA A 90 -8.18 3.06 -11.86
C ALA A 90 -7.34 4.05 -12.67
N GLU A 91 -6.10 4.28 -12.25
CA GLU A 91 -5.17 5.14 -12.99
C GLU A 91 -4.53 4.44 -14.19
N VAL A 92 -4.42 3.11 -14.14
CA VAL A 92 -3.83 2.27 -15.20
C VAL A 92 -4.50 0.91 -15.27
N THR A 93 -4.37 0.27 -16.43
CA THR A 93 -4.82 -1.10 -16.67
C THR A 93 -3.67 -2.09 -16.52
N LEU A 94 -3.89 -3.17 -15.75
CA LEU A 94 -2.99 -4.33 -15.70
C LEU A 94 -3.39 -5.33 -16.78
N GLY A 95 -2.42 -5.87 -17.51
CA GLY A 95 -2.66 -6.72 -18.69
C GLY A 95 -2.55 -5.92 -19.98
N GLY A 96 -2.90 -6.55 -21.11
CA GLY A 96 -2.88 -5.92 -22.42
C GLY A 96 -2.50 -6.90 -23.53
N VAL A 97 -2.00 -6.38 -24.65
CA VAL A 97 -1.40 -7.18 -25.72
C VAL A 97 -0.14 -7.85 -25.18
N ASP A 98 -0.11 -9.19 -25.28
CA ASP A 98 0.98 -10.02 -24.78
C ASP A 98 2.31 -9.63 -25.43
N THR A 99 3.27 -9.20 -24.60
CA THR A 99 4.61 -8.78 -25.03
C THR A 99 5.37 -9.90 -25.76
N ARG A 100 5.00 -11.18 -25.55
CA ARG A 100 5.58 -12.32 -26.29
C ARG A 100 5.16 -12.34 -27.76
N ALA A 101 4.03 -11.72 -28.11
CA ALA A 101 3.56 -11.59 -29.49
C ALA A 101 4.21 -10.42 -30.24
N LEU A 102 4.99 -9.58 -29.55
CA LEU A 102 5.63 -8.39 -30.11
C LEU A 102 7.15 -8.57 -30.25
N SER A 103 7.73 -7.90 -31.23
CA SER A 103 9.18 -7.67 -31.30
C SER A 103 9.62 -6.81 -30.12
N GLN A 104 10.63 -7.24 -29.36
CA GLN A 104 11.12 -6.48 -28.20
C GLN A 104 11.86 -5.19 -28.59
N GLN A 105 12.29 -5.06 -29.84
CA GLN A 105 13.04 -3.90 -30.34
C GLN A 105 12.14 -2.89 -31.04
N THR A 106 11.17 -3.37 -31.82
CA THR A 106 10.35 -2.51 -32.70
C THR A 106 8.90 -2.38 -32.24
N LEU A 107 8.44 -3.29 -31.37
CA LEU A 107 7.04 -3.44 -30.95
C LEU A 107 6.05 -3.79 -32.10
N GLU A 108 6.59 -4.28 -33.21
CA GLU A 108 5.81 -4.88 -34.30
C GLU A 108 5.23 -6.23 -33.88
N ALA A 109 4.00 -6.52 -34.30
CA ALA A 109 3.33 -7.79 -34.08
C ALA A 109 3.97 -8.90 -34.93
N LYS A 110 4.48 -9.95 -34.28
CA LYS A 110 5.14 -11.08 -34.96
C LYS A 110 4.25 -11.80 -35.98
N ALA A 111 2.93 -11.77 -35.76
CA ALA A 111 1.95 -12.46 -36.60
C ALA A 111 1.38 -11.57 -37.72
N GLN A 112 1.64 -10.26 -37.70
CA GLN A 112 1.14 -9.34 -38.71
C GLN A 112 2.16 -8.21 -38.98
N PRO A 113 2.97 -8.34 -40.04
CA PRO A 113 3.91 -7.30 -40.44
C PRO A 113 3.20 -5.96 -40.70
N GLY A 114 3.85 -4.86 -40.30
CA GLY A 114 3.35 -3.49 -40.38
C GLY A 114 2.43 -3.07 -39.22
N LEU A 115 1.94 -4.00 -38.40
CA LEU A 115 1.10 -3.68 -37.24
C LEU A 115 1.96 -3.52 -35.97
N HIS A 116 1.82 -2.40 -35.27
CA HIS A 116 2.59 -2.08 -34.07
C HIS A 116 1.67 -1.74 -32.88
N PHE A 117 2.10 -2.07 -31.67
CA PHE A 117 1.40 -1.72 -30.43
C PHE A 117 2.35 -0.99 -29.47
N ILE A 118 1.94 0.18 -28.98
CA ILE A 118 2.75 1.04 -28.10
C ILE A 118 1.91 1.55 -26.93
N GLY A 119 2.57 1.98 -25.85
CA GLY A 119 1.91 2.55 -24.67
C GLY A 119 1.13 1.51 -23.86
N GLU A 120 0.08 1.98 -23.17
CA GLU A 120 -0.67 1.22 -22.16
C GLU A 120 -1.46 0.04 -22.72
N VAL A 121 -1.69 -0.03 -24.04
CA VAL A 121 -2.36 -1.19 -24.65
C VAL A 121 -1.53 -2.47 -24.58
N VAL A 122 -0.21 -2.34 -24.41
CA VAL A 122 0.72 -3.46 -24.25
C VAL A 122 0.71 -3.92 -22.80
N ASP A 123 0.85 -5.23 -22.56
CA ASP A 123 0.95 -5.84 -21.23
C ASP A 123 2.27 -5.46 -20.51
N VAL A 124 2.39 -4.18 -20.17
CA VAL A 124 3.47 -3.54 -19.42
C VAL A 124 2.84 -2.46 -18.55
N THR A 125 2.89 -2.65 -17.22
CA THR A 125 2.35 -1.70 -16.25
C THR A 125 3.45 -1.24 -15.31
N GLY A 126 3.73 0.07 -15.31
CA GLY A 126 4.68 0.70 -14.40
C GLY A 126 4.08 1.01 -13.03
N TRP A 127 4.95 1.25 -12.05
CA TRP A 127 4.54 1.76 -10.74
C TRP A 127 4.01 3.19 -10.83
N LEU A 128 3.31 3.63 -9.78
CA LEU A 128 2.95 5.04 -9.62
C LEU A 128 4.22 5.91 -9.58
N GLY A 129 4.14 7.12 -10.13
CA GLY A 129 5.27 8.06 -10.15
C GLY A 129 5.94 8.23 -11.52
N GLY A 130 5.17 8.17 -12.62
CA GLY A 130 5.64 8.56 -13.96
C GLY A 130 6.17 7.41 -14.84
N TYR A 131 6.28 6.19 -14.32
CA TYR A 131 6.78 5.02 -15.07
C TYR A 131 5.89 4.67 -16.28
N ASN A 132 4.57 4.82 -16.17
CA ASN A 132 3.66 4.56 -17.29
C ASN A 132 3.83 5.59 -18.42
N PHE A 133 4.10 6.86 -18.09
CA PHE A 133 4.46 7.85 -19.11
C PHE A 133 5.81 7.53 -19.74
N GLN A 134 6.82 7.20 -18.93
CA GLN A 134 8.12 6.80 -19.45
C GLN A 134 8.01 5.60 -20.41
N TRP A 135 7.18 4.61 -20.09
CA TRP A 135 6.88 3.49 -20.97
C TRP A 135 6.21 3.94 -22.27
N ALA A 136 5.21 4.81 -22.20
CA ALA A 136 4.55 5.36 -23.38
C ALA A 136 5.55 6.08 -24.31
N TRP A 137 6.45 6.88 -23.76
CA TRP A 137 7.48 7.57 -24.56
C TRP A 137 8.50 6.62 -25.17
N ALA A 138 9.03 5.68 -24.38
CA ALA A 138 10.04 4.74 -24.85
C ALA A 138 9.49 3.80 -25.94
N SER A 139 8.27 3.28 -25.75
CA SER A 139 7.61 2.42 -26.74
C SER A 139 7.29 3.17 -28.04
N ALA A 140 6.80 4.42 -27.94
CA ALA A 140 6.57 5.27 -29.10
C ALA A 140 7.86 5.55 -29.88
N TYR A 141 8.95 5.87 -29.18
CA TYR A 141 10.26 6.11 -29.79
C TYR A 141 10.80 4.86 -30.51
N ALA A 142 10.72 3.69 -29.87
CA ALA A 142 11.19 2.43 -30.46
C ALA A 142 10.43 2.08 -31.76
N CYS A 143 9.10 2.21 -31.74
CA CYS A 143 8.28 2.04 -32.93
C CYS A 143 8.65 3.04 -34.03
N ALA A 144 8.79 4.33 -33.69
CA ALA A 144 9.13 5.37 -34.65
C ALA A 144 10.51 5.19 -35.32
N GLN A 145 11.49 4.58 -34.63
CA GLN A 145 12.80 4.26 -35.21
C GLN A 145 12.77 3.06 -36.17
N ALA A 146 11.72 2.24 -36.10
CA ALA A 146 11.57 1.03 -36.91
C ALA A 146 10.73 1.24 -38.19
N LEU A 147 10.02 2.38 -38.29
CA LEU A 147 9.23 2.82 -39.46
C LEU A 147 10.08 3.64 -40.44
#